data_AF-A0A2P9AS81-F1
#
_entry.id   AF-A0A2P9AS81-F1
#
_cell.length_a   1.000
_cell.length_b   1.000
_cell.length_c   1.000
_cell.angle_alpha   90.00
_cell.angle_beta   90.00
_cell.angle_gamma   90.00
#
_symmetry.space_group_name_H-M   'P 1'
#
loop_
_entity.id
_entity.type
_entity.pdbx_description
1 polymer ?
#
loop_
_entity_poly.entity_id
_entity_poly.type
_entity_poly.pdbx_seq_one_letter_code
_entity_poly.pdbx_strand_id
1 'polypeptide(L)'
;MTDPLADPERNNLAPLACQYCNTSLQGKRRYAKFCSVNCRVNSHRQDVGRVEAITAQALIDGPMRNALIETGDLNPQDEHDAEKLREAFTSMCRQFAKKYA
;
A
#
# COMPACT_ATOMS: atom_id res chain seq x y z
N MET A 1 46.76 26.62 20.58
CA MET A 1 45.39 26.84 20.05
C MET A 1 45.30 26.04 18.77
N THR A 2 44.85 24.78 18.87
CA THR A 2 44.68 23.87 17.73
C THR A 2 43.19 23.78 17.45
N ASP A 3 42.78 24.26 16.28
CA ASP A 3 41.42 24.20 15.76
C ASP A 3 40.90 22.74 15.79
N PRO A 4 39.79 22.43 16.47
CA PRO A 4 39.25 21.07 16.54
C PRO A 4 38.37 20.71 15.33
N LEU A 5 38.46 21.44 14.22
CA LEU A 5 37.59 21.32 13.05
C LEU A 5 38.38 20.93 11.80
N ALA A 6 38.63 19.64 11.62
CA ALA A 6 38.55 18.94 10.33
C ALA A 6 39.14 17.54 10.53
N ASP A 7 38.33 16.62 11.03
CA ASP A 7 38.65 15.21 11.05
C ASP A 7 38.36 14.65 9.64
N PRO A 8 39.38 14.33 8.80
CA PRO A 8 39.18 13.97 7.40
C PRO A 8 38.52 12.61 7.20
N GLU A 9 38.42 11.80 8.26
CA GLU A 9 37.80 10.46 8.20
C GLU A 9 36.27 10.48 8.23
N ARG A 10 35.63 11.64 8.44
CA ARG A 10 34.17 11.74 8.57
C ARG A 10 33.40 11.65 7.24
N ASN A 11 34.08 11.66 6.10
CA ASN A 11 33.47 11.81 4.76
C ASN A 11 33.66 10.61 3.81
N ASN A 12 34.16 9.46 4.27
CA ASN A 12 34.26 8.24 3.44
C ASN A 12 33.09 7.27 3.61
N LEU A 13 31.89 7.79 3.89
CA LEU A 13 30.67 7.00 3.74
C LEU A 13 30.23 7.14 2.29
N ALA A 14 30.32 6.04 1.53
CA ALA A 14 29.70 5.90 0.22
C ALA A 14 28.32 6.58 0.23
N PRO A 15 27.95 7.35 -0.81
CA PRO A 15 26.71 8.13 -0.81
C PRO A 15 25.55 7.21 -0.43
N LEU A 16 25.02 7.40 0.78
CA LEU A 16 23.87 6.66 1.27
C LEU A 16 22.72 7.01 0.33
N ALA A 17 22.36 6.07 -0.54
CA ALA A 17 21.27 6.22 -1.49
C ALA A 17 20.04 5.51 -0.96
N CYS A 18 18.86 6.04 -1.29
CA CYS A 18 17.60 5.38 -1.01
C CYS A 18 17.56 4.04 -1.74
N GLN A 19 17.26 2.96 -1.00
CA GLN A 19 17.18 1.60 -1.57
C GLN A 19 16.06 1.43 -2.61
N TYR A 20 15.09 2.35 -2.66
CA TYR A 20 13.94 2.28 -3.57
C TYR A 20 14.10 3.18 -4.82
N CYS A 21 14.55 4.44 -4.65
CA CYS A 21 14.57 5.43 -5.73
C CYS A 21 15.96 6.03 -6.01
N ASN A 22 17.02 5.51 -5.38
CA ASN A 22 18.41 5.99 -5.50
C ASN A 22 18.64 7.47 -5.16
N THR A 23 17.66 8.17 -4.61
CA THR A 23 17.82 9.56 -4.13
C THR A 23 18.82 9.61 -2.99
N SER A 24 19.64 10.67 -2.96
CA SER A 24 20.59 10.91 -1.87
C SER A 24 19.90 10.98 -0.50
N LEU A 25 20.50 10.32 0.49
CA LEU A 25 20.10 10.37 1.90
C LEU A 25 21.01 11.31 2.71
N GLN A 26 21.75 12.20 2.04
CA GLN A 26 22.53 13.23 2.71
C GLN A 26 21.63 14.07 3.63
N GLY A 27 22.08 14.28 4.88
CA GLY A 27 21.29 14.97 5.90
C GLY A 27 20.23 14.11 6.60
N LYS A 28 20.06 12.83 6.23
CA LYS A 28 19.27 11.86 7.00
C LYS A 28 20.15 11.16 8.05
N ARG A 29 19.51 10.35 8.90
CA ARG A 29 20.23 9.53 9.91
C ARG A 29 21.24 8.63 9.21
N ARG A 30 22.39 8.36 9.85
CA ARG A 30 23.50 7.54 9.32
C ARG A 30 23.11 6.15 8.79
N TYR A 31 22.01 5.59 9.29
CA TYR A 31 21.49 4.26 8.93
C TYR A 31 20.14 4.34 8.20
N ALA A 32 19.78 5.52 7.66
CA ALA A 32 18.58 5.66 6.86
C ALA A 32 18.71 4.79 5.60
N LYS A 33 17.66 4.02 5.32
CA LYS A 33 17.54 3.20 4.10
C LYS A 33 16.64 3.82 3.04
N PHE A 34 15.74 4.73 3.46
CA PHE A 34 14.71 5.32 2.61
C PHE A 34 14.66 6.85 2.77
N CYS A 35 14.45 7.57 1.66
CA CYS A 35 14.40 9.04 1.68
C CYS A 35 13.09 9.60 2.27
N SER A 36 12.02 8.80 2.22
CA SER A 36 10.67 9.17 2.66
C SER A 36 9.87 7.94 3.12
N VAL A 37 8.75 8.20 3.80
CA VAL A 37 7.76 7.17 4.15
C VAL A 37 7.24 6.47 2.89
N ASN A 38 7.01 7.21 1.79
CA ASN A 38 6.56 6.66 0.52
C ASN A 38 7.53 5.59 -0.02
N CYS A 39 8.84 5.89 -0.05
CA CYS A 39 9.85 4.93 -0.53
C CYS A 39 10.00 3.71 0.39
N ARG A 40 9.83 3.88 1.71
CA ARG A 40 9.80 2.76 2.66
C ARG A 40 8.61 1.83 2.40
N VAL A 41 7.41 2.41 2.20
CA VAL A 41 6.19 1.65 1.96
C VAL A 41 6.25 0.91 0.61
N ASN A 42 6.74 1.56 -0.44
CA ASN A 42 6.81 0.93 -1.77
C ASN A 42 7.89 -0.15 -1.85
N SER A 43 9.04 0.01 -1.18
CA SER A 43 10.02 -1.08 -1.03
C SER A 43 9.37 -2.28 -0.35
N HIS A 44 8.69 -2.07 0.78
CA HIS A 44 8.00 -3.15 1.48
C HIS A 44 6.96 -3.85 0.59
N ARG A 45 6.17 -3.09 -0.18
CA ARG A 45 5.17 -3.64 -1.12
C ARG A 45 5.79 -4.48 -2.24
N GLN A 46 6.97 -4.11 -2.73
CA GLN A 46 7.72 -4.91 -3.70
C GLN A 46 8.26 -6.20 -3.07
N ASP A 47 8.81 -6.11 -1.86
CA ASP A 47 9.42 -7.26 -1.17
C ASP A 47 8.41 -8.34 -0.72
N VAL A 48 7.19 -7.95 -0.33
CA VAL A 48 6.14 -8.90 0.09
C VAL A 48 5.35 -9.52 -1.08
N GLY A 49 5.71 -9.25 -2.34
CA GLY A 49 5.17 -9.96 -3.51
C GLY A 49 3.65 -9.81 -3.73
N ARG A 50 2.97 -8.85 -3.10
CA ARG A 50 1.54 -8.59 -3.30
C ARG A 50 1.24 -7.11 -3.33
N VAL A 51 1.33 -6.55 -4.52
CA VAL A 51 0.22 -5.78 -5.08
C VAL A 51 0.17 -6.17 -6.54
N GLU A 52 -0.31 -7.38 -6.85
CA GLU A 52 -0.96 -7.53 -8.15
C GLU A 52 -2.02 -6.43 -8.18
N ALA A 53 -1.90 -5.52 -9.14
CA ALA A 53 -2.97 -4.60 -9.43
C ALA A 53 -4.14 -5.50 -9.79
N ILE A 54 -5.03 -5.75 -8.84
CA ILE A 54 -6.24 -6.52 -9.09
C ILE A 54 -6.90 -5.77 -10.23
N THR A 55 -6.89 -6.35 -11.42
CA THR A 55 -7.70 -5.90 -12.55
C THR A 55 -9.15 -6.26 -12.24
N ALA A 56 -9.66 -5.73 -11.13
CA ALA A 56 -11.05 -5.80 -10.77
C ALA A 56 -11.76 -4.87 -11.73
N GLN A 57 -12.36 -5.43 -12.78
CA GLN A 57 -13.20 -4.71 -13.72
C GLN A 57 -14.35 -3.96 -13.01
N ALA A 58 -14.65 -4.33 -11.76
CA ALA A 58 -15.35 -3.48 -10.79
C ALA A 58 -14.63 -3.55 -9.44
N LEU A 59 -14.05 -2.44 -8.99
CA LEU A 59 -13.65 -2.27 -7.60
C LEU A 59 -14.94 -2.03 -6.80
N ILE A 60 -15.36 -3.04 -6.03
CA ILE A 60 -16.38 -2.85 -5.02
C ILE A 60 -15.73 -2.09 -3.87
N ASP A 61 -16.14 -0.83 -3.70
CA ASP A 61 -15.57 0.07 -2.71
C ASP A 61 -16.05 -0.25 -1.29
N GLY A 62 -15.41 0.38 -0.31
CA GLY A 62 -15.74 0.19 1.11
C GLY A 62 -17.22 0.44 1.44
N PRO A 63 -17.83 1.55 0.96
CA PRO A 63 -19.25 1.81 1.15
C PRO A 63 -20.16 0.71 0.59
N MET A 64 -19.91 0.24 -0.65
CA MET A 64 -20.70 -0.84 -1.24
C MET A 64 -20.55 -2.14 -0.46
N ARG A 65 -19.34 -2.47 0.00
CA ARG A 65 -19.11 -3.64 0.86
C ARG A 65 -19.91 -3.55 2.17
N ASN A 66 -19.86 -2.40 2.83
CA ASN A 66 -20.61 -2.19 4.07
C ASN A 66 -22.12 -2.31 3.86
N ALA A 67 -22.63 -1.76 2.75
CA ALA A 67 -24.05 -1.90 2.39
C ALA A 67 -24.45 -3.37 2.21
N LEU A 68 -23.63 -4.19 1.53
CA LEU A 68 -23.87 -5.63 1.38
C LEU A 68 -23.88 -6.38 2.72
N ILE A 69 -23.08 -5.93 3.69
CA ILE A 69 -23.09 -6.49 5.04
C ILE A 69 -24.37 -6.10 5.78
N GLU A 70 -24.77 -4.83 5.70
CA GLU A 70 -25.97 -4.31 6.34
C GLU A 70 -27.26 -4.93 5.81
N THR A 71 -27.32 -5.23 4.50
CA THR A 71 -28.46 -5.94 3.90
C THR A 71 -28.45 -7.44 4.16
N GLY A 72 -27.37 -7.98 4.74
CA GLY A 72 -27.19 -9.41 4.99
C GLY A 72 -26.82 -10.22 3.74
N ASP A 73 -26.50 -9.56 2.62
CA ASP A 73 -26.05 -10.20 1.39
C ASP A 73 -24.58 -10.66 1.46
N LEU A 74 -23.80 -10.10 2.39
CA LEU A 74 -22.42 -10.50 2.69
C LEU A 74 -22.24 -10.73 4.19
N ASN A 75 -21.64 -11.86 4.56
CA ASN A 75 -21.25 -12.12 5.94
C ASN A 75 -20.06 -11.22 6.32
N PRO A 76 -20.09 -10.51 7.48
CA PRO A 76 -18.97 -9.70 7.93
C PRO A 76 -17.62 -10.43 7.97
N GLN A 77 -17.61 -11.74 8.24
CA GLN A 77 -16.37 -12.53 8.29
C GLN A 77 -15.73 -12.73 6.90
N ASP A 78 -16.52 -12.57 5.84
CA ASP A 78 -16.11 -12.80 4.45
C ASP A 78 -15.75 -11.48 3.75
N GLU A 79 -15.64 -10.36 4.49
CA GLU A 79 -15.47 -9.02 3.92
C GLU A 79 -14.16 -8.81 3.13
N HIS A 80 -13.16 -9.68 3.38
CA HIS A 80 -11.86 -9.67 2.69
C HIS A 80 -11.74 -10.78 1.65
N ASP A 81 -12.76 -11.63 1.50
CA ASP A 81 -12.83 -12.65 0.46
C ASP A 81 -13.38 -12.02 -0.83
N ALA A 82 -12.51 -11.90 -1.83
CA ALA A 82 -12.85 -11.28 -3.11
C ALA A 82 -13.89 -12.08 -3.93
N GLU A 83 -13.98 -13.40 -3.74
CA GLU A 83 -14.95 -14.24 -4.44
C GLU A 83 -16.34 -14.04 -3.82
N LYS A 84 -16.43 -14.12 -2.49
CA LYS A 84 -17.69 -13.90 -1.75
C LYS A 84 -18.26 -12.51 -1.97
N LEU A 85 -17.41 -11.49 -1.99
CA LEU A 85 -17.78 -10.11 -2.26
C LEU A 85 -18.40 -9.94 -3.67
N ARG A 86 -17.84 -10.61 -4.69
CA ARG A 86 -18.38 -10.58 -6.07
C ARG A 86 -19.70 -11.34 -6.18
N GLU A 87 -19.82 -12.47 -5.50
CA GLU A 87 -21.07 -13.24 -5.44
C GLU A 87 -22.21 -12.38 -4.86
N ALA A 88 -21.97 -11.75 -3.71
CA ALA A 88 -22.92 -10.86 -3.04
C ALA A 88 -23.35 -9.69 -3.95
N PHE A 89 -22.38 -8.99 -4.56
CA PHE A 89 -22.66 -7.89 -5.48
C PHE A 89 -23.45 -8.34 -6.73
N THR A 90 -23.11 -9.49 -7.29
CA THR A 90 -23.82 -10.05 -8.46
C THR A 90 -25.26 -10.42 -8.10
N SER A 91 -25.47 -11.01 -6.92
CA SER A 91 -26.80 -11.30 -6.39
C SER A 91 -27.63 -10.03 -6.27
N MET A 92 -27.07 -9.00 -5.64
CA MET A 92 -27.69 -7.68 -5.50
C MET A 92 -28.11 -7.11 -6.86
N CYS A 93 -27.19 -7.05 -7.84
CA CYS A 93 -27.49 -6.56 -9.20
C CYS A 93 -28.65 -7.32 -9.86
N ARG A 94 -28.72 -8.65 -9.70
CA ARG A 94 -29.83 -9.45 -10.23
C ARG A 94 -31.17 -9.13 -9.55
N GLN A 95 -31.17 -8.85 -8.25
CA GLN A 95 -32.36 -8.46 -7.53
C GLN A 95 -32.86 -7.08 -7.97
N PHE A 96 -31.96 -6.10 -8.13
CA PHE A 96 -32.30 -4.79 -8.68
C PHE A 96 -32.86 -4.89 -10.10
N ALA A 97 -32.20 -5.66 -10.97
CA ALA A 97 -32.68 -5.89 -12.33
C ALA A 97 -34.09 -6.50 -12.35
N LYS A 98 -34.40 -7.45 -11.46
CA LYS A 98 -35.77 -8.01 -11.35
C LYS A 98 -36.80 -7.03 -10.81
N LYS A 99 -36.41 -6.14 -9.90
CA LYS A 99 -37.33 -5.19 -9.25
C LYS A 99 -37.72 -4.02 -10.16
N TYR A 100 -36.83 -3.66 -11.10
CA TYR A 100 -36.98 -2.50 -11.97
C TYR A 100 -37.08 -2.86 -13.47
N ALA A 101 -37.20 -4.14 -13.81
CA ALA A 101 -37.60 -4.62 -15.14
C ALA A 101 -39.12 -4.74 -15.22
#